data_AF-A0A447JJG0-F1
#
_entry.id   AF-A0A447JJG0-F1
#
_cell.length_a   1.000
_cell.length_b   1.000
_cell.length_c   1.000
_cell.angle_alpha   90.00
_cell.angle_beta   90.00
_cell.angle_gamma   90.00
#
_symmetry.space_group_name_H-M   'P 1'
#
loop_
_entity.id
_entity.type
_entity.pdbx_description
1 polymer ?
#
loop_
_entity_poly.entity_id
_entity_poly.type
_entity_poly.pdbx_seq_one_letter_code
_entity_poly.pdbx_strand_id
1 'polypeptide(L)' 'MFLVDSHCHLDGLDYQSLHKDVDDVLAKAAARDVKFCLAVATTLPGVSPYARAGGQAR' A
#
# COMPACT_ATOMS: atom_id res chain seq x y z
N MET A 1 -12.95 -12.21 7.18
CA MET A 1 -11.76 -12.27 8.06
C MET A 1 -11.17 -10.86 8.15
N PHE A 2 -10.28 -10.56 9.11
CA PHE A 2 -9.61 -9.26 9.20
C PHE A 2 -8.11 -9.47 9.26
N LEU A 3 -7.41 -9.08 8.19
CA LEU A 3 -5.97 -9.25 8.05
C LEU A 3 -5.28 -7.89 7.93
N VAL A 4 -4.04 -7.87 8.41
CA VAL A 4 -3.13 -6.74 8.30
C VAL A 4 -1.87 -7.24 7.60
N ASP A 5 -1.50 -6.59 6.50
CA ASP A 5 -0.19 -6.75 5.92
C ASP A 5 0.79 -5.90 6.73
N SER A 6 1.53 -6.55 7.61
CA SER A 6 2.43 -5.88 8.55
C SER A 6 3.69 -5.31 7.89
N HIS A 7 3.99 -5.66 6.63
CA HIS A 7 5.22 -5.24 5.96
C HIS A 7 5.13 -5.43 4.44
N CYS A 8 5.00 -4.33 3.69
CA CYS A 8 5.06 -4.39 2.24
C CYS A 8 5.78 -3.18 1.60
N HIS A 9 6.36 -3.42 0.42
CA HIS A 9 6.97 -2.39 -0.41
C HIS A 9 6.01 -1.99 -1.53
N LEU A 10 5.11 -1.05 -1.25
CA LEU A 10 4.15 -0.60 -2.27
C LEU A 10 4.87 0.09 -3.45
N ASP A 11 6.05 0.66 -3.22
CA ASP A 11 6.91 1.31 -4.23
C ASP A 11 7.58 0.30 -5.17
N GLY A 12 7.66 -0.97 -4.78
CA GLY A 12 8.29 -2.04 -5.54
C GLY A 12 7.34 -2.90 -6.38
N LEU A 13 6.05 -2.57 -6.44
CA LEU A 13 5.06 -3.33 -7.19
C LEU A 13 5.09 -3.00 -8.70
N ASP A 14 4.62 -3.94 -9.52
CA ASP A 14 4.51 -3.73 -10.96
C ASP A 14 3.27 -2.89 -11.32
N TYR A 15 3.49 -1.59 -11.51
CA TYR A 15 2.49 -0.63 -11.97
C TYR A 15 2.40 -0.47 -13.50
N GLN A 16 3.18 -1.25 -14.26
CA GLN A 16 3.14 -1.21 -15.73
C GLN A 16 2.15 -2.24 -16.28
N SER A 17 2.03 -3.41 -15.64
CA SER A 17 1.21 -4.50 -16.13
C SER A 17 0.16 -5.03 -15.15
N LEU A 18 0.43 -5.00 -13.84
CA LEU A 18 -0.41 -5.68 -12.84
C LEU A 18 -1.31 -4.73 -12.05
N HIS A 19 -0.84 -3.51 -11.79
CA HIS A 19 -1.53 -2.53 -10.97
C HIS A 19 -1.66 -1.18 -11.68
N LYS A 20 -2.81 -0.53 -11.54
CA LYS A 20 -3.02 0.81 -12.10
C LYS A 20 -2.37 1.89 -11.23
N ASP A 21 -2.58 1.79 -9.92
CA ASP A 21 -2.18 2.76 -8.90
C ASP A 21 -2.25 2.09 -7.51
N VAL A 22 -1.90 2.83 -6.46
CA VAL A 22 -1.93 2.32 -5.07
C VAL A 22 -3.36 1.94 -4.65
N ASP A 23 -4.37 2.68 -5.09
CA ASP A 23 -5.77 2.42 -4.74
C ASP A 23 -6.23 1.06 -5.30
N ASP A 24 -5.84 0.71 -6.52
CA ASP A 24 -6.08 -0.60 -7.12
C ASP A 24 -5.41 -1.74 -6.32
N VAL A 25 -4.18 -1.53 -5.84
CA VAL A 25 -3.50 -2.50 -4.94
C VAL A 25 -4.31 -2.71 -3.66
N LEU A 26 -4.73 -1.62 -3.01
CA LEU A 26 -5.48 -1.66 -1.75
C LEU A 26 -6.88 -2.27 -1.94
N ALA A 27 -7.55 -1.98 -3.05
CA ALA A 27 -8.84 -2.59 -3.40
C ALA A 27 -8.72 -4.11 -3.59
N LYS A 28 -7.69 -4.55 -4.31
CA LYS A 28 -7.37 -5.99 -4.49
C LYS A 28 -7.05 -6.66 -3.15
N ALA A 29 -6.34 -5.99 -2.25
CA ALA A 29 -6.03 -6.48 -0.91
C ALA A 29 -7.30 -6.60 -0.03
N ALA A 30 -8.15 -5.56 -0.05
CA ALA A 30 -9.40 -5.51 0.70
C ALA A 30 -10.39 -6.60 0.27
N ALA A 31 -10.44 -6.94 -1.02
CA ALA A 31 -11.23 -8.05 -1.58
C ALA A 31 -10.81 -9.42 -1.03
N ARG A 32 -9.60 -9.54 -0.46
CA ARG A 32 -9.05 -10.73 0.19
C ARG A 32 -8.90 -10.56 1.70
N ASP A 33 -9.69 -9.66 2.29
CA ASP A 33 -9.73 -9.40 3.72
C ASP A 33 -8.48 -8.77 4.36
N VAL A 34 -7.51 -8.30 3.57
CA VAL A 34 -6.43 -7.44 4.06
C VAL A 34 -6.92 -6.00 4.10
N LYS A 35 -7.18 -5.48 5.31
CA LYS A 35 -7.83 -4.17 5.49
C LYS A 35 -6.85 -3.05 5.82
N PHE A 36 -5.64 -3.39 6.25
CA PHE A 36 -4.57 -2.45 6.58
C PHE A 36 -3.22 -2.97 6.08
N CYS A 37 -2.34 -2.04 5.68
CA CYS A 37 -0.98 -2.32 5.23
C CYS A 37 0.01 -1.34 5.88
N LEU A 38 1.18 -1.83 6.27
CA LEU A 38 2.32 -1.01 6.66
C LEU A 38 3.32 -0.96 5.50
N ALA A 39 3.33 0.17 4.79
CA ALA A 39 4.22 0.40 3.67
C ALA A 39 5.64 0.80 4.14
N VAL A 40 6.66 0.19 3.54
CA VAL A 40 8.07 0.39 3.88
C VAL A 40 8.80 0.98 2.67
N ALA A 41 9.57 2.05 2.91
CA ALA A 41 10.52 2.59 1.94
C ALA A 41 11.95 2.22 2.37
N THR A 42 12.81 1.89 1.41
CA THR A 42 14.23 1.52 1.68
C THR A 42 15.17 2.73 1.65
N THR A 43 14.69 3.89 1.21
CA THR A 43 15.46 5.13 1.16
C THR A 43 14.59 6.32 1.57
N LEU A 44 15.22 7.39 2.04
CA LEU A 44 14.51 8.61 2.46
C LEU A 44 13.64 9.23 1.34
N PRO A 45 14.09 9.33 0.08
CA PRO A 45 13.22 9.82 -1.00
C PRO A 45 11.97 8.96 -1.22
N GLY A 46 12.07 7.64 -1.01
CA GLY A 46 10.94 6.71 -1.12
C GLY A 46 9.86 6.89 -0.06
N VAL A 47 10.11 7.67 0.99
CA VAL A 47 9.09 8.02 2.01
C VAL A 47 8.13 9.10 1.52
N SER A 48 8.60 9.99 0.62
CA SER A 48 7.82 11.15 0.14
C SER A 48 6.42 10.80 -0.41
N PRO A 49 6.26 9.74 -1.24
CA PRO A 49 4.94 9.30 -1.70
C PRO A 49 3.97 8.92 -0.56
N TYR A 50 4.49 8.42 0.57
CA TYR A 50 3.68 7.97 1.72
C TYR A 50 3.44 9.05 2.77
N ALA A 51 4.22 10.13 2.77
CA ALA A 51 4.17 11.20 3.76
C ALA A 51 2.82 11.95 3.80
N ARG A 52 1.93 11.75 2.81
CA ARG A 52 0.57 12.32 2.77
C ARG A 52 -0.55 11.31 2.99
N ALA A 53 -0.24 10.02 3.10
CA ALA A 53 -1.24 8.95 3.29
C ALA A 53 -1.62 8.69 4.76
N GLY A 54 -0.98 9.38 5.71
CA GLY A 54 -1.24 9.24 7.16
C GLY A 54 -2.51 9.95 7.68
N GLY A 55 -3.42 10.41 6.81
CA GLY A 55 -4.61 11.17 7.19
C GLY A 55 -5.91 10.52 6.76
N GLN A 56 -6.70 10.09 7.75
CA GLN A 56 -8.10 9.61 7.70
C GLN A 56 -8.38 8.22 7.14
N ALA A 57 -8.24 7.22 8.01
CA ALA A 57 -9.30 6.21 8.15
C ALA A 57 -10.31 6.75 9.18
N ARG A 58 -11.43 7.29 8.70
CA ARG A 58 -12.67 7.38 9.49
C ARG A 58 -13.57 6.23 9.06
#